data_AF-R9KQ04-F1
#
_entry.id   AF-R9KQ04-F1
#
_cell.length_a   1.000
_cell.length_b   1.000
_cell.length_c   1.000
_cell.angle_alpha   90.00
_cell.angle_beta   90.00
_cell.angle_gamma   90.00
#
_symmetry.space_group_name_H-M   'P 1'
#
loop_
_entity.id
_entity.type
_entity.pdbx_description
1 polymer ?
#
loop_
_entity_poly.entity_id
_entity_poly.type
_entity_poly.pdbx_seq_one_letter_code
_entity_poly.pdbx_strand_id
1 'polypeptide(L)'
;MGREFDDGAHILYVNEKYRGESEIGKLMHDFSCTNADDMNFSLMAERTKYLKEDQEGVQEMSKILEDLRNETDLAARTEIARFLLMEDFSYEKIAEGTKLPIEYIEELAGKDIF
;
A
#
# COMPACT_ATOMS: atom_id res chain seq x y z
N MET A 1 13.05 -14.26 -27.37
CA MET A 1 11.71 -14.78 -27.05
C MET A 1 11.67 -15.09 -25.56
N GLY A 2 10.59 -14.70 -24.88
CA GLY A 2 10.43 -14.92 -23.43
C GLY A 2 10.42 -16.41 -23.11
N ARG A 3 11.17 -16.81 -22.09
CA ARG A 3 11.19 -18.17 -21.57
C ARG A 3 9.87 -18.38 -20.81
N GLU A 4 9.14 -19.45 -21.11
CA GLU A 4 7.91 -19.79 -20.39
C GLU A 4 8.26 -20.06 -18.92
N PHE A 5 7.47 -19.48 -18.02
CA PHE A 5 7.45 -19.92 -16.64
C PHE A 5 6.69 -21.24 -16.64
N ASP A 6 7.36 -22.35 -16.33
CA ASP A 6 6.78 -23.71 -16.32
C ASP A 6 5.86 -23.91 -15.10
N ASP A 7 5.03 -22.90 -14.81
CA ASP A 7 4.08 -22.82 -13.70
C ASP A 7 2.63 -22.90 -14.19
N GLY A 8 2.42 -23.07 -15.50
CA GLY A 8 1.09 -23.10 -16.12
C GLY A 8 0.44 -21.72 -16.26
N ALA A 9 1.15 -20.63 -15.96
CA ALA A 9 0.66 -19.27 -16.15
C ALA A 9 0.92 -18.78 -17.58
N HIS A 10 -0.13 -18.26 -18.22
CA HIS A 10 -0.01 -17.56 -19.49
C HIS A 10 0.08 -16.05 -19.24
N ILE A 11 1.31 -15.52 -19.16
CA ILE A 11 1.58 -14.11 -18.88
C ILE A 11 1.63 -13.32 -20.19
N LEU A 12 0.69 -12.37 -20.36
CA LEU A 12 0.68 -11.44 -21.49
C LEU A 12 1.24 -10.09 -21.07
N TYR A 13 2.33 -9.66 -21.71
CA TYR A 13 2.87 -8.31 -21.54
C TYR A 13 2.18 -7.37 -22.52
N VAL A 14 1.41 -6.42 -21.99
CA VAL A 14 0.66 -5.45 -22.79
C VAL A 14 1.18 -4.06 -22.47
N ASN A 15 1.35 -3.24 -23.52
CA ASN A 15 1.70 -1.83 -23.37
C ASN A 15 0.45 -1.05 -22.96
N GLU A 16 0.50 -0.42 -21.79
CA GLU A 16 -0.59 0.37 -21.23
C GLU A 16 -0.85 1.65 -22.02
N LYS A 17 0.02 2.06 -22.94
CA LYS A 17 -0.17 3.23 -23.81
C LYS A 17 -1.00 2.94 -25.05
N TYR A 18 -1.28 1.67 -25.33
CA TYR A 18 -2.13 1.32 -26.47
C TYR A 18 -3.57 1.79 -26.20
N ARG A 19 -4.12 2.59 -27.11
CA ARG A 19 -5.47 3.18 -27.05
C ARG A 19 -6.29 2.86 -28.30
N GLY A 20 -6.07 1.69 -28.91
CA GLY A 20 -6.83 1.29 -30.09
C GLY A 20 -8.24 0.81 -29.76
N GLU A 21 -9.10 0.70 -30.77
CA GLU A 21 -10.52 0.33 -30.64
C GLU A 21 -10.79 -1.14 -30.33
N SER A 22 -9.75 -1.98 -30.30
CA SER A 22 -9.88 -3.39 -29.90
C SER A 22 -10.29 -3.52 -28.43
N GLU A 23 -10.83 -4.66 -28.04
CA GLU A 23 -11.19 -4.96 -26.64
C GLU A 23 -10.00 -4.78 -25.68
N ILE A 24 -8.78 -5.15 -26.10
CA ILE A 24 -7.59 -4.92 -25.26
C ILE A 24 -7.27 -3.43 -25.12
N GLY A 25 -7.50 -2.62 -26.16
CA GLY A 25 -7.27 -1.17 -26.09
C GLY A 25 -8.32 -0.45 -25.24
N LYS A 26 -9.58 -0.88 -25.29
CA LYS A 26 -10.62 -0.45 -24.35
C LYS A 26 -10.30 -0.84 -22.91
N LEU A 27 -9.73 -2.04 -22.71
CA LEU A 27 -9.33 -2.49 -21.38
C LEU A 27 -8.17 -1.64 -20.83
N MET A 28 -7.18 -1.34 -21.67
CA MET A 28 -6.08 -0.44 -21.31
C MET A 28 -6.56 0.99 -21.03
N HIS A 29 -7.59 1.46 -21.74
CA HIS A 29 -8.26 2.72 -21.42
C HIS A 29 -8.83 2.67 -19.99
N ASP A 30 -9.66 1.67 -19.70
CA ASP A 30 -10.37 1.56 -18.42
C ASP A 30 -9.41 1.43 -17.23
N PHE A 31 -8.30 0.69 -17.36
CA PHE A 31 -7.26 0.63 -16.33
C PHE A 31 -6.65 1.99 -15.98
N SER A 32 -6.59 2.92 -16.94
CA SER A 32 -6.09 4.28 -16.72
C SER A 32 -7.20 5.30 -16.42
N CYS A 33 -8.47 4.90 -16.53
CA CYS A 33 -9.59 5.80 -16.38
C CYS A 33 -9.95 5.98 -14.90
N THR A 34 -10.19 7.23 -14.49
CA THR A 34 -10.55 7.54 -13.11
C THR A 34 -12.05 7.66 -12.87
N ASN A 35 -12.80 7.98 -13.91
CA ASN A 35 -14.24 8.17 -13.86
C ASN A 35 -14.94 6.89 -14.33
N ALA A 36 -15.86 6.37 -13.52
CA ALA A 36 -16.59 5.14 -13.84
C ALA A 36 -17.49 5.31 -15.07
N ASP A 37 -18.08 6.50 -15.26
CA ASP A 37 -19.00 6.77 -16.37
C ASP A 37 -18.30 6.80 -17.75
N ASP A 38 -16.98 6.96 -17.76
CA ASP A 38 -16.17 6.99 -18.99
C ASP A 38 -15.59 5.61 -19.34
N MET A 39 -15.87 4.56 -18.54
CA MET A 39 -15.32 3.21 -18.77
C MET A 39 -16.14 2.40 -19.78
N ASN A 40 -15.46 1.53 -20.52
CA ASN A 40 -16.05 0.67 -21.56
C ASN A 40 -16.65 -0.62 -21.00
N PHE A 41 -16.01 -1.20 -19.97
CA PHE A 41 -16.43 -2.47 -19.37
C PHE A 41 -17.21 -2.24 -18.09
N SER A 42 -18.45 -2.73 -18.04
CA SER A 42 -19.34 -2.56 -16.89
C SER A 42 -18.73 -3.08 -15.58
N LEU A 43 -18.03 -4.22 -15.63
CA LEU A 43 -17.33 -4.78 -14.46
C LEU A 43 -16.31 -3.79 -13.86
N MET A 44 -15.54 -3.11 -14.71
CA MET A 44 -14.57 -2.11 -14.29
C MET A 44 -15.27 -0.85 -13.77
N ALA A 45 -16.31 -0.40 -14.47
CA ALA A 45 -17.10 0.77 -14.11
C ALA A 45 -17.77 0.61 -12.74
N GLU A 46 -18.46 -0.51 -12.52
CA GLU A 46 -19.15 -0.84 -11.27
C GLU A 46 -18.17 -0.91 -10.09
N ARG A 47 -17.02 -1.58 -10.26
CA ARG A 47 -16.02 -1.67 -9.19
C ARG A 47 -15.40 -0.31 -8.90
N THR A 48 -15.11 0.49 -9.92
CA THR A 48 -14.57 1.85 -9.76
C THR A 48 -15.55 2.75 -9.04
N LYS A 49 -16.83 2.68 -9.42
CA LYS A 49 -17.90 3.44 -8.77
C LYS A 49 -18.04 3.08 -7.31
N TYR A 50 -18.07 1.79 -6.99
CA TYR A 50 -18.08 1.34 -5.60
C TYR A 50 -16.88 1.91 -4.80
N LEU A 51 -15.66 1.73 -5.30
CA LEU A 51 -14.46 2.15 -4.56
C LEU A 51 -14.31 3.68 -4.43
N LYS A 52 -14.95 4.48 -5.27
CA LYS A 52 -14.76 5.95 -5.32
C LYS A 52 -15.97 6.79 -4.92
N GLU A 53 -17.18 6.26 -5.06
CA GLU A 53 -18.42 7.00 -4.86
C GLU A 53 -19.32 6.38 -3.80
N ASP A 54 -19.28 5.05 -3.64
CA ASP A 54 -20.03 4.38 -2.58
C ASP A 54 -19.39 4.63 -1.22
N GLN A 55 -20.22 4.87 -0.20
CA GLN A 55 -19.74 5.23 1.13
C GLN A 55 -18.89 4.12 1.77
N GLU A 56 -19.27 2.85 1.60
CA GLU A 56 -18.52 1.72 2.16
C GLU A 56 -17.20 1.53 1.41
N GLY A 57 -17.23 1.60 0.08
CA GLY A 57 -16.02 1.49 -0.75
C GLY A 57 -15.03 2.64 -0.52
N VAL A 58 -15.51 3.87 -0.33
CA VAL A 58 -14.65 5.01 0.02
C VAL A 58 -14.02 4.85 1.40
N GLN A 59 -14.74 4.30 2.37
CA GLN A 59 -14.18 3.99 3.69
C GLN A 59 -13.08 2.93 3.61
N GLU A 60 -13.30 1.87 2.81
CA GLU A 60 -12.29 0.84 2.56
C GLU A 60 -11.00 1.43 1.98
N MET A 61 -11.12 2.27 0.94
CA MET A 61 -9.98 2.94 0.32
C MET A 61 -9.28 3.95 1.26
N SER A 62 -10.06 4.68 2.07
CA SER A 62 -9.52 5.64 3.03
C SER A 62 -8.73 4.94 4.13
N LYS A 63 -9.23 3.80 4.62
CA LYS A 63 -8.56 3.00 5.64
C LYS A 63 -7.19 2.52 5.18
N ILE A 64 -7.04 2.09 3.93
CA ILE A 64 -5.74 1.65 3.38
C ILE A 64 -4.70 2.78 3.48
N LEU A 65 -5.08 4.01 3.16
CA LEU A 65 -4.18 5.15 3.24
C LEU A 65 -3.86 5.52 4.70
N GLU A 66 -4.84 5.45 5.59
CA GLU A 66 -4.65 5.69 7.02
C GLU A 66 -3.73 4.65 7.65
N ASP A 67 -3.92 3.37 7.32
CA ASP A 67 -3.09 2.26 7.79
C ASP A 67 -1.65 2.44 7.30
N LEU A 68 -1.43 2.74 6.01
CA LEU A 68 -0.10 3.04 5.48
C LEU A 68 0.55 4.23 6.21
N ARG A 69 -0.20 5.32 6.43
CA ARG A 69 0.31 6.47 7.19
C ARG A 69 0.73 6.03 8.58
N ASN A 70 -0.12 5.28 9.29
CA ASN A 70 0.16 4.82 10.65
C ASN A 70 1.38 3.88 10.70
N GLU A 71 1.53 2.99 9.72
CA GLU A 71 2.71 2.11 9.58
C GLU A 71 3.98 2.91 9.34
N THR A 72 3.95 3.91 8.45
CA THR A 72 5.12 4.76 8.19
C THR A 72 5.50 5.62 9.40
N ASP A 73 4.52 6.18 10.10
CA ASP A 73 4.71 6.92 11.35
C ASP A 73 5.32 6.03 12.44
N LEU A 74 4.80 4.81 12.59
CA LEU A 74 5.31 3.83 13.54
C LEU A 74 6.75 3.44 13.19
N ALA A 75 7.04 3.15 11.92
CA ALA A 75 8.39 2.79 11.47
C ALA A 75 9.40 3.92 11.76
N ALA A 76 9.03 5.17 11.50
CA ALA A 76 9.87 6.33 11.78
C ALA A 76 10.15 6.50 13.28
N ARG A 77 9.11 6.39 14.13
CA ARG A 77 9.26 6.46 15.59
C ARG A 77 10.10 5.30 16.14
N THR A 78 9.94 4.12 15.56
CA THR A 78 10.70 2.92 15.91
C THR A 78 12.18 3.09 15.56
N GLU A 79 12.50 3.71 14.43
CA GLU A 79 13.89 4.01 14.06
C GLU A 79 14.52 5.02 15.01
N ILE A 80 13.79 6.07 15.38
CA ILE A 80 14.23 7.03 16.41
C ILE A 80 14.45 6.33 17.75
N ALA A 81 13.53 5.45 18.16
CA ALA A 81 13.67 4.67 19.38
C ALA A 81 14.92 3.80 19.38
N ARG A 82 15.22 3.11 18.27
CA ARG A 82 16.45 2.33 18.10
C ARG A 82 17.70 3.20 18.26
N PHE A 83 17.73 4.36 17.62
CA PHE A 83 18.84 5.30 17.76
C PHE A 83 19.03 5.75 19.21
N LEU A 84 17.95 6.10 19.92
CA LEU A 84 18.04 6.52 21.32
C LEU A 84 18.42 5.39 22.27
N LEU A 85 18.06 4.14 21.96
CA LEU A 85 18.52 2.95 22.69
C LEU A 85 20.04 2.75 22.54
N MET A 86 20.59 2.98 21.34
CA MET A 86 22.04 2.93 21.12
C MET A 86 22.82 3.99 21.90
N GLU A 87 22.19 5.15 22.15
CA GLU A 87 22.75 6.24 22.95
C GLU A 87 22.49 6.07 24.46
N ASP A 88 22.11 4.87 24.92
CA ASP A 88 21.88 4.51 26.33
C ASP A 88 20.86 5.39 27.08
N PHE A 89 19.85 5.94 26.39
CA PHE A 89 18.76 6.65 27.05
C PHE A 89 17.85 5.69 27.85
N SER A 90 17.23 6.19 28.94
CA SER A 90 16.28 5.39 29.72
C SER A 90 15.00 5.13 28.92
N TYR A 91 14.37 3.97 29.14
CA TYR A 91 13.19 3.54 28.39
C TYR A 91 12.01 4.51 28.54
N GLU A 92 11.87 5.15 29.71
CA GLU A 92 10.83 6.14 29.97
C GLU A 92 11.02 7.39 29.10
N LYS A 93 12.26 7.87 28.95
CA LYS A 93 12.58 9.03 28.11
C LYS A 93 12.39 8.73 26.63
N ILE A 94 12.73 7.50 26.21
CA ILE A 94 12.53 7.06 24.82
C ILE A 94 11.04 6.95 24.52
N ALA A 95 10.26 6.33 25.40
CA ALA A 95 8.81 6.24 25.28
C ALA A 95 8.15 7.63 25.21
N GLU A 96 8.56 8.56 26.08
CA GLU A 96 8.08 9.95 26.05
C GLU A 96 8.43 10.65 24.73
N GLY A 97 9.68 10.57 24.29
CA GLY A 97 10.17 11.27 23.09
C GLY A 97 9.61 10.72 21.77
N THR A 98 9.35 9.41 21.71
CA THR A 98 8.85 8.72 20.50
C THR A 98 7.33 8.50 20.53
N LYS A 99 6.69 8.70 21.69
CA LYS A 99 5.29 8.39 21.95
C LYS A 99 4.95 6.91 21.68
N LEU A 100 5.91 6.03 21.94
CA LEU A 100 5.73 4.58 21.89
C LEU A 100 5.49 4.04 23.30
N PRO A 101 4.70 2.96 23.45
CA PRO A 101 4.53 2.30 24.73
C PRO A 101 5.87 1.81 25.29
N ILE A 102 6.05 1.86 26.62
CA ILE A 102 7.28 1.38 27.26
C ILE A 102 7.50 -0.11 26.94
N GLU A 103 6.42 -0.90 26.94
CA GLU A 103 6.47 -2.32 26.60
C GLU A 103 7.00 -2.57 25.18
N TYR A 104 6.69 -1.66 24.25
CA TYR A 104 7.20 -1.72 22.88
C TYR A 104 8.69 -1.37 22.81
N ILE A 105 9.16 -0.43 23.64
CA ILE A 105 10.59 -0.11 23.77
C ILE A 105 11.37 -1.28 24.37
N GLU A 106 10.81 -1.95 25.38
CA GLU A 106 11.40 -3.16 25.98
C GLU A 106 11.51 -4.29 24.95
N GLU A 107 10.47 -4.51 24.14
CA GLU A 107 10.50 -5.49 23.06
C GLU A 107 11.56 -5.14 22.00
N LEU A 108 11.67 -3.86 21.63
CA LEU A 108 12.69 -3.39 20.70
C LEU A 108 14.11 -3.58 21.22
N ALA A 109 14.35 -3.36 22.52
CA ALA A 109 15.64 -3.58 23.15
C ALA A 109 16.01 -5.07 23.24
N GLY A 110 15.00 -5.95 23.38
CA GLY A 110 15.18 -7.40 23.41
C GLY A 110 15.35 -8.07 22.04
N LYS A 111 15.04 -7.37 20.95
CA LYS A 111 15.36 -7.80 19.58
C LYS A 111 16.78 -7.33 19.28
N ASP A 112 17.73 -8.25 19.41
CA ASP A 112 19.16 -7.97 19.25
C ASP A 112 19.46 -7.00 18.09
N ILE A 113 20.15 -5.91 18.43
CA ILE A 113 20.73 -4.94 17.49
C ILE A 113 22.03 -5.57 16.96
N PHE A 114 21.94 -6.48 15.98
CA PHE A 114 23.10 -7.01 15.24
C PHE A 114 23.06 -6.62 13.76
#